data_AF-A0A969KC47-F1
#
_entry.id   AF-A0A969KC47-F1
#
_cell.length_a   1.000
_cell.length_b   1.000
_cell.length_c   1.000
_cell.angle_alpha   90.00
_cell.angle_beta   90.00
_cell.angle_gamma   90.00
#
_symmetry.space_group_name_H-M   'P 1'
#
loop_
_entity.id
_entity.type
_entity.pdbx_description
1 polymer ?
#
loop_
_entity_poly.entity_id
_entity_poly.type
_entity_poly.pdbx_seq_one_letter_code
_entity_poly.pdbx_strand_id
1 'polypeptide(L)'
;MWIVPYEHRRCFFLTEPHELADLAEVIRSVLHRMYRGLNDPDYNMIIRTIPVKDTTHPHFHWYISLVPRVSRMAGFELGSGMHINALPPEEAAAFLRDSPPGAGRMEPSLMPVATSEGQGVRS
;
A
#
# COMPACT_ATOMS: atom_id res chain seq x y z
N MET A 1 1.95 0.55 1.25
CA MET A 1 3.32 0.63 0.71
C MET A 1 3.56 2.03 0.16
N TRP A 2 4.76 2.58 0.35
CA TRP A 2 5.14 3.87 -0.23
C TRP A 2 6.23 3.71 -1.30
N ILE A 3 6.12 4.50 -2.36
CA ILE A 3 7.16 4.72 -3.36
C ILE A 3 7.58 6.18 -3.25
N VAL A 4 8.87 6.42 -3.02
CA VAL A 4 9.45 7.74 -2.75
C VAL A 4 10.62 7.93 -3.71
N PRO A 5 10.80 9.10 -4.36
CA PRO A 5 11.98 9.32 -5.17
C PRO A 5 13.24 9.34 -4.30
N TYR A 6 14.37 8.97 -4.90
CA TYR A 6 15.65 8.91 -4.19
C TYR A 6 16.14 10.32 -3.84
N GLU A 7 16.10 11.22 -4.82
CA GLU A 7 16.42 12.64 -4.63
C GLU A 7 15.23 13.40 -4.04
N HIS A 8 15.53 14.40 -3.21
CA HIS A 8 14.48 15.23 -2.60
C HIS A 8 13.70 16.01 -3.65
N ARG A 9 12.43 15.66 -3.82
CA ARG A 9 11.49 16.35 -4.70
C ARG A 9 10.22 16.69 -3.93
N ARG A 10 9.81 17.96 -3.99
CA ARG A 10 8.61 18.46 -3.28
C ARG A 10 7.32 18.28 -4.09
N CYS A 11 7.45 18.37 -5.40
CA CYS A 11 6.35 18.37 -6.34
C CYS A 11 6.53 17.27 -7.39
N PHE A 12 5.56 16.38 -7.49
CA PHE A 12 5.52 15.31 -8.49
C PHE A 12 5.53 15.86 -9.92
N PHE A 13 4.87 17.00 -10.15
CA PHE A 13 4.78 17.62 -11.48
C PHE A 13 6.09 18.26 -11.95
N LEU A 14 7.12 18.30 -11.09
CA LEU A 14 8.46 18.77 -11.42
C LEU A 14 9.47 17.61 -11.56
N THR A 15 8.98 16.37 -11.61
CA THR A 15 9.79 15.17 -11.83
C THR A 15 10.22 15.09 -13.29
N GLU A 16 11.49 14.77 -13.51
CA GLU A 16 12.08 14.70 -14.84
C GLU A 16 11.58 13.46 -15.62
N PRO A 17 11.57 13.49 -16.97
CA PRO A 17 11.08 12.38 -17.77
C PRO A 17 11.75 11.04 -17.50
N HIS A 18 13.06 11.03 -17.20
CA HIS A 18 13.79 9.81 -16.88
C HIS A 18 13.38 9.26 -15.50
N GLU A 19 13.19 10.13 -14.50
CA GLU A 19 12.68 9.74 -13.17
C GLU A 19 11.26 9.15 -13.27
N LEU A 20 10.42 9.65 -14.20
CA LEU A 20 9.09 9.09 -14.48
C LEU A 20 9.16 7.71 -15.14
N ALA A 21 10.13 7.48 -16.02
CA ALA A 21 10.36 6.16 -16.62
C ALA A 21 10.79 5.14 -15.55
N ASP A 22 11.73 5.52 -14.68
CA ASP A 22 12.15 4.69 -13.55
C ASP A 22 10.99 4.40 -12.59
N LEU A 23 10.16 5.42 -12.32
CA LEU A 23 8.96 5.26 -11.49
C LEU A 23 7.97 4.25 -12.11
N ALA A 24 7.76 4.29 -13.43
CA ALA A 24 6.87 3.35 -14.11
C ALA A 24 7.36 1.90 -13.97
N GLU A 25 8.67 1.69 -14.06
CA GLU A 25 9.30 0.37 -13.83
C GLU A 25 9.09 -0.12 -12.40
N VAL A 26 9.28 0.76 -11.40
CA VAL A 26 9.04 0.44 -9.99
C VAL A 26 7.57 0.10 -9.74
N ILE A 27 6.64 0.92 -10.22
CA ILE A 27 5.19 0.68 -10.08
C ILE A 27 4.81 -0.65 -10.70
N ARG A 28 5.28 -0.94 -11.93
CA ARG A 28 5.01 -2.21 -12.62
C ARG A 28 5.52 -3.40 -11.80
N SER A 29 6.74 -3.32 -11.28
CA SER A 29 7.34 -4.36 -10.44
C SER A 29 6.53 -4.62 -9.17
N VAL A 30 6.13 -3.55 -8.47
CA VAL A 30 5.32 -3.63 -7.25
C VAL A 30 3.95 -4.24 -7.53
N LEU A 31 3.24 -3.75 -8.55
CA LEU A 31 1.92 -4.26 -8.91
C LEU A 31 2.00 -5.75 -9.31
N HIS A 32 3.05 -6.16 -10.02
CA HIS A 32 3.25 -7.58 -10.35
C HIS A 32 3.46 -8.45 -9.10
N ARG A 33 4.21 -7.96 -8.11
CA ARG A 33 4.40 -8.65 -6.83
C ARG A 33 3.09 -8.75 -6.05
N MET A 34 2.27 -7.70 -6.07
CA MET A 34 0.94 -7.72 -5.44
C MET A 34 0.00 -8.69 -6.14
N TYR A 35 -0.02 -8.69 -7.48
CA TYR A 35 -0.81 -9.64 -8.28
C TYR A 35 -0.51 -11.09 -7.87
N ARG A 36 0.77 -11.44 -7.77
CA ARG A 36 1.23 -12.79 -7.42
C ARG A 36 1.08 -13.13 -5.94
N GLY A 37 1.56 -12.26 -5.05
CA GLY A 37 1.65 -12.54 -3.61
C GLY A 37 0.34 -12.30 -2.86
N LEU A 38 -0.50 -11.37 -3.30
CA LEU A 38 -1.72 -10.98 -2.61
C LEU A 38 -3.01 -11.44 -3.32
N ASN A 39 -2.90 -12.32 -4.32
CA ASN A 39 -4.03 -12.84 -5.10
C ASN A 39 -4.85 -11.73 -5.77
N ASP A 40 -4.16 -10.86 -6.51
CA ASP A 40 -4.75 -9.78 -7.32
C ASP A 40 -5.81 -8.92 -6.58
N PRO A 41 -5.43 -8.23 -5.49
CA PRO A 41 -6.38 -7.42 -4.74
C PRO A 41 -6.67 -6.09 -5.47
N ASP A 42 -7.88 -5.57 -5.31
CA ASP A 42 -8.17 -4.17 -5.60
C ASP A 42 -7.21 -3.26 -4.80
N TYR A 43 -6.83 -2.11 -5.36
CA TYR A 43 -5.93 -1.18 -4.69
C TYR A 43 -6.29 0.28 -4.95
N ASN A 44 -5.90 1.14 -4.02
CA ASN A 44 -5.89 2.59 -4.25
C ASN A 44 -4.44 3.06 -4.42
N MET A 45 -4.19 3.90 -5.43
CA MET A 45 -2.90 4.58 -5.63
C MET A 45 -3.11 6.08 -5.45
N ILE A 46 -2.40 6.68 -4.51
CA ILE A 46 -2.58 8.09 -4.12
C ILE A 46 -1.23 8.79 -4.24
N ILE A 47 -1.17 9.85 -5.04
CA ILE A 47 -0.01 10.74 -5.13
C ILE A 47 -0.16 11.83 -4.06
N ARG A 48 0.83 11.95 -3.16
CA ARG A 48 0.92 13.06 -2.21
C ARG A 48 2.02 14.00 -2.65
N THR A 49 1.64 15.22 -3.02
CA THR A 49 2.54 16.23 -3.61
C THR A 49 2.14 17.62 -3.15
N ILE A 50 3.10 18.54 -3.11
CA ILE A 50 2.84 19.98 -2.93
C ILE A 50 2.46 20.59 -4.30
N PRO A 51 1.57 21.60 -4.36
CA PRO A 51 1.29 22.34 -5.59
C PRO A 51 2.56 22.98 -6.17
N VAL A 52 2.66 23.06 -7.50
CA VAL A 52 3.87 23.53 -8.22
C VAL A 52 4.38 24.89 -7.73
N LYS A 53 3.47 25.82 -7.43
CA LYS A 53 3.80 27.20 -7.03
C LYS A 53 4.00 27.38 -5.53
N ASP A 54 3.77 26.34 -4.73
CA ASP A 54 3.89 26.44 -3.28
C ASP A 54 5.34 26.15 -2.84
N THR A 55 5.97 27.18 -2.27
CA THR A 55 7.35 27.15 -1.75
C THR A 55 7.41 27.14 -0.22
N THR A 56 6.27 27.13 0.47
CA THR A 56 6.20 27.24 1.93
C THR A 56 6.57 25.94 2.66
N HIS A 57 6.67 24.83 1.92
CA HIS A 57 6.99 23.51 2.44
C HIS A 57 8.30 22.94 1.84
N PRO A 58 9.48 23.54 2.13
CA PRO A 58 10.74 23.14 1.52
C PRO A 58 11.19 21.71 1.90
N HIS A 59 10.70 21.20 3.03
CA HIS A 59 11.06 19.87 3.55
C HIS A 59 10.10 18.76 3.11
N PHE A 60 8.99 19.09 2.42
CA PHE A 60 8.05 18.06 1.98
C PHE A 60 8.65 17.21 0.86
N HIS A 61 8.54 15.89 0.98
CA HIS A 61 8.98 14.95 -0.04
C HIS A 61 7.75 14.28 -0.64
N TRP A 62 7.51 14.42 -1.94
CA TRP A 62 6.36 13.77 -2.58
C TRP A 62 6.54 12.26 -2.56
N TYR A 63 5.43 11.53 -2.44
CA TYR A 63 5.44 10.07 -2.49
C TYR A 63 4.13 9.53 -3.04
N ILE A 64 4.16 8.28 -3.50
CA ILE A 64 2.96 7.51 -3.84
C ILE A 64 2.64 6.55 -2.72
N SER A 65 1.40 6.58 -2.26
CA SER A 65 0.85 5.58 -1.35
C SER A 65 0.02 4.57 -2.12
N LEU A 66 0.48 3.32 -2.13
CA LEU A 66 -0.23 2.18 -2.70
C LEU A 66 -0.84 1.34 -1.56
N VAL A 67 -2.16 1.22 -1.58
CA VAL A 67 -2.95 0.60 -0.51
C VAL A 67 -3.78 -0.55 -1.08
N PRO A 68 -3.30 -1.81 -0.96
CA PRO A 68 -4.10 -2.98 -1.30
C PRO A 68 -5.30 -3.16 -0.35
N ARG A 69 -6.43 -3.59 -0.90
CA ARG A 69 -7.64 -3.93 -0.16
C ARG A 69 -7.65 -5.43 0.16
N VAL A 70 -6.76 -5.85 1.06
CA VAL A 70 -6.60 -7.27 1.47
C VAL A 70 -7.56 -7.70 2.58
N SER A 71 -8.24 -6.77 3.25
CA SER A 71 -9.25 -7.06 4.26
C SER A 71 -10.49 -6.16 4.07
N ARG A 72 -11.63 -6.62 4.56
CA ARG A 72 -12.81 -5.76 4.75
C ARG A 72 -12.61 -4.95 6.02
N MET A 73 -12.77 -3.62 5.94
CA MET A 73 -12.74 -2.77 7.12
C MET A 73 -13.81 -3.24 8.12
N ALA A 74 -13.42 -3.47 9.37
CA ALA A 74 -14.33 -3.84 10.44
C ALA A 74 -15.01 -2.59 11.03
N GLY A 75 -16.08 -2.81 11.83
CA GLY A 75 -16.86 -1.72 12.45
C GLY A 75 -16.03 -0.78 13.33
N PHE A 76 -14.92 -1.26 13.90
CA PHE A 76 -14.00 -0.44 14.68
C PHE A 76 -13.26 0.60 13.81
N GLU A 77 -12.76 0.20 12.65
CA GLU A 77 -11.97 1.06 11.77
C GLU A 77 -12.85 2.14 11.13
N LEU A 78 -14.09 1.77 10.78
CA LEU A 78 -15.11 2.70 10.31
C LEU A 78 -15.59 3.66 11.40
N GLY A 79 -15.72 3.19 12.65
CA GLY A 79 -16.22 3.99 13.77
C GLY A 79 -15.18 4.93 14.39
N SER A 80 -13.89 4.58 14.32
CA SER A 80 -12.80 5.33 14.97
C SER A 80 -11.88 6.09 13.99
N GLY A 81 -11.86 5.72 12.71
CA GLY A 81 -10.90 6.23 11.73
C GLY A 81 -9.48 5.69 11.91
N MET A 82 -9.24 4.80 12.87
CA MET A 82 -7.95 4.13 13.05
C MET A 82 -7.85 2.88 12.15
N HIS A 83 -6.69 2.68 11.53
CA HIS A 83 -6.39 1.43 10.81
C HIS A 83 -5.61 0.49 11.72
N ILE A 84 -6.02 -0.78 11.78
CA ILE A 84 -5.25 -1.83 12.43
C ILE A 84 -4.43 -2.51 11.34
N ASN A 85 -3.10 -2.35 11.40
CA ASN A 85 -2.23 -3.13 10.53
C ASN A 85 -2.02 -4.52 11.16
N ALA A 86 -2.59 -5.55 10.55
CA ALA A 86 -2.52 -6.92 11.04
C ALA A 86 -1.11 -7.56 10.91
N LEU A 87 -0.22 -6.96 10.11
CA LEU A 87 1.12 -7.47 9.84
C LEU A 87 2.18 -6.37 10.08
N PRO A 88 3.26 -6.62 10.85
CA PRO A 88 4.36 -5.69 10.96
C PRO A 88 4.93 -5.30 9.59
N PRO A 89 5.41 -4.05 9.40
CA PRO A 89 5.93 -3.60 8.10
C PRO A 89 7.14 -4.42 7.63
N GLU A 90 7.94 -4.99 8.54
CA GLU A 90 9.10 -5.83 8.25
C GLU A 90 8.66 -7.15 7.59
N GLU A 91 7.65 -7.81 8.14
CA GLU A 91 7.09 -9.06 7.62
C GLU A 91 6.38 -8.82 6.28
N ALA A 92 5.61 -7.73 6.18
CA ALA A 92 4.97 -7.32 4.93
C ALA A 92 6.00 -7.07 3.81
N ALA A 93 7.11 -6.41 4.14
CA ALA A 93 8.18 -6.13 3.19
C ALA A 93 8.93 -7.41 2.78
N ALA A 94 9.24 -8.31 3.72
CA ALA A 94 9.84 -9.60 3.42
C ALA A 94 8.95 -10.42 2.47
N PHE A 95 7.66 -10.54 2.78
CA PHE A 95 6.70 -11.29 1.97
C PHE A 95 6.66 -10.82 0.50
N LEU A 96 6.55 -9.51 0.28
CA LEU A 96 6.51 -8.94 -1.06
C LEU A 96 7.85 -9.01 -1.80
N ARG A 97 8.97 -9.03 -1.07
CA ARG A 97 10.32 -9.15 -1.63
C ARG A 97 10.60 -10.58 -2.10
N ASP A 98 10.23 -11.55 -1.26
CA ASP A 98 10.62 -12.95 -1.37
C ASP A 98 9.61 -13.79 -2.14
N SER A 99 8.43 -13.24 -2.47
CA SER A 99 7.46 -13.84 -3.41
C SER A 99 8.15 -14.15 -4.76
N PRO A 100 8.62 -15.38 -5.01
CA PRO A 100 9.26 -15.80 -6.26
C PRO A 100 8.23 -15.88 -7.39
N PRO A 101 8.65 -15.88 -8.67
CA PRO A 101 7.76 -16.24 -9.76
C PRO A 101 7.25 -17.67 -9.53
N GLY A 102 6.01 -17.79 -9.03
CA GLY A 102 5.33 -19.07 -8.82
C GLY A 102 5.32 -19.65 -7.39
N ALA A 103 5.73 -18.94 -6.33
CA ALA A 103 5.47 -19.48 -4.98
C ALA A 103 4.01 -19.33 -4.56
N GLY A 104 3.58 -20.34 -3.81
CA GLY A 104 2.21 -20.58 -3.39
C GLY A 104 1.57 -19.41 -2.65
N ARG A 105 0.25 -19.35 -2.84
CA ARG A 105 -0.77 -18.64 -2.05
C ARG A 105 -0.32 -18.37 -0.61
N MET A 106 -0.57 -17.15 -0.12
CA MET A 106 -0.78 -16.98 1.32
C MET A 106 -1.88 -17.94 1.77
N GLU A 107 -1.57 -18.77 2.76
CA GLU A 107 -2.56 -19.58 3.46
C GLU A 107 -3.70 -18.67 3.95
N PRO A 108 -4.98 -19.05 3.80
CA PRO A 108 -6.12 -18.27 4.26
C PRO A 108 -6.06 -17.89 5.74
N SER A 109 -5.26 -18.57 6.56
CA SER A 109 -5.04 -18.30 7.98
C SER A 109 -4.16 -17.07 8.27
N LEU A 110 -3.31 -16.65 7.32
CA LEU A 110 -2.51 -15.42 7.40
C LEU A 110 -3.24 -14.22 6.78
N MET A 111 -4.37 -14.45 6.12
CA MET A 111 -5.28 -13.37 5.73
C MET A 111 -5.99 -12.86 6.99
N PRO A 112 -6.16 -11.54 7.18
CA PRO A 112 -6.87 -11.02 8.33
C PRO A 112 -8.31 -11.56 8.31
N VAL A 113 -8.60 -12.56 9.14
CA VAL A 113 -9.94 -13.08 9.33
C VAL A 113 -10.72 -11.99 10.05
N ALA A 114 -11.72 -11.43 9.37
CA ALA A 114 -12.77 -10.69 10.05
C ALA A 114 -13.47 -11.70 10.97
N THR A 115 -13.16 -11.67 12.25
CA THR A 115 -13.88 -12.43 13.27
C THR A 115 -15.33 -11.98 13.23
N SER A 116 -16.19 -12.79 12.61
CA SER A 116 -17.62 -12.70 12.77
C SER A 116 -18.01 -13.33 14.10
N GLU A 117 -17.99 -12.57 15.19
CA GLU A 117 -18.75 -12.96 16.38
C GLU A 117 -20.21 -12.58 16.18
N GLY A 118 -20.91 -13.45 15.44
CA GLY A 118 -22.33 -13.66 15.63
C GLY A 118 -22.51 -14.70 16.73
N GLN A 119 -22.61 -14.25 17.99
CA GLN A 119 -23.24 -15.04 19.04
C GLN A 119 -24.64 -14.48 19.27
N GLY A 120 -25.61 -15.21 18.72
CA GLY A 120 -27.00 -15.05 19.10
C GLY A 120 -27.17 -15.37 20.58
N VAL A 121 -27.93 -14.52 21.26
CA VAL A 121 -28.67 -14.90 22.46
C VAL A 121 -30.12 -14.52 22.20
N ARG A 122 -30.91 -15.52 21.81
CA ARG A 122 -32.34 -15.55 22.10
C ARG A 122 -32.50 -16.22 23.46
N SER A 123 -33.09 -15.50 24.39
CA SER A 123 -34.10 -15.99 25.33
C SER A 123 -34.70 -14.78 26.03
#